data_AF-A0A958R6V8-F1
#
_entry.id   AF-A0A958R6V8-F1
#
_cell.length_a   1.000
_cell.length_b   1.000
_cell.length_c   1.000
_cell.angle_alpha   90.00
_cell.angle_beta   90.00
_cell.angle_gamma   90.00
#
_symmetry.space_group_name_H-M   'P 1'
#
loop_
_entity.id
_entity.type
_entity.pdbx_description
1 polymer ?
#
loop_
_entity_poly.entity_id
_entity_poly.type
_entity_poly.pdbx_seq_one_letter_code
_entity_poly.pdbx_strand_id
1 'polypeptide(L)'
;AVVEKWKEKVRSKAKDLAEDPKMQQEIFFIAEKADISEEIQRLEEHLKNYKDLLLSKKSEGKKIDFYTQELLREINTIGSKSQSSKITQHVVEAKGLIEKLREQAQNIE
;
A
#
# COMPACT_ATOMS: atom_id res chain seq x y z
N ALA A 1 -43.70 -7.33 0.63
CA ALA A 1 -43.81 -8.78 0.92
C ALA A 1 -42.75 -9.60 0.17
N VAL A 2 -42.74 -9.61 -1.18
CA VAL A 2 -41.81 -10.44 -1.97
C VAL A 2 -40.34 -10.01 -1.83
N VAL A 3 -40.07 -8.70 -1.88
CA VAL A 3 -38.71 -8.15 -1.74
C VAL A 3 -38.10 -8.48 -0.37
N GLU A 4 -38.89 -8.36 0.71
CA GLU A 4 -38.42 -8.69 2.06
C GLU A 4 -38.12 -10.18 2.21
N LYS A 5 -38.98 -11.06 1.70
CA LYS A 5 -38.73 -12.51 1.67
C LYS A 5 -37.47 -12.87 0.87
N TRP A 6 -37.20 -12.13 -0.20
CA TRP A 6 -35.97 -12.29 -1.00
C TRP A 6 -34.72 -11.85 -0.24
N LYS A 7 -34.76 -10.67 0.42
CA LYS A 7 -33.66 -10.19 1.26
C LYS A 7 -33.32 -11.18 2.38
N GLU A 8 -34.35 -11.74 3.01
CA GLU A 8 -34.18 -12.70 4.10
C GLU A 8 -33.55 -14.01 3.61
N LYS A 9 -33.99 -14.52 2.45
CA LYS A 9 -33.39 -15.70 1.80
C LYS A 9 -31.92 -15.47 1.40
N VAL A 10 -31.61 -14.28 0.89
CA VAL A 10 -30.23 -13.90 0.54
C VAL A 10 -29.36 -13.82 1.81
N ARG A 11 -29.84 -13.20 2.89
CA ARG A 11 -29.11 -13.14 4.17
C ARG A 11 -28.85 -14.53 4.75
N SER A 12 -29.85 -15.41 4.74
CA SER A 12 -29.70 -16.78 5.22
C SER A 12 -28.61 -17.52 4.45
N LYS A 13 -28.67 -17.50 3.11
CA LYS A 13 -27.63 -18.14 2.29
C LYS A 13 -26.26 -17.51 2.49
N ALA A 14 -26.17 -16.19 2.61
CA ALA A 14 -24.91 -15.51 2.87
C ALA A 14 -24.30 -15.94 4.21
N LYS A 15 -25.13 -16.20 5.23
CA LYS A 15 -24.67 -16.73 6.51
C LYS A 15 -24.11 -18.16 6.37
N ASP A 16 -24.84 -19.03 5.68
CA ASP A 16 -24.39 -20.41 5.44
C ASP A 16 -23.07 -20.44 4.65
N LEU A 17 -22.93 -19.57 3.65
CA LEU A 17 -21.70 -19.38 2.88
C LEU A 17 -20.55 -18.85 3.75
N ALA A 18 -20.81 -17.96 4.70
CA ALA A 18 -19.78 -17.44 5.60
C ALA A 18 -19.27 -18.48 6.62
N GLU A 19 -20.07 -19.53 6.89
CA GLU A 19 -19.69 -20.66 7.74
C GLU A 19 -18.96 -21.76 6.97
N ASP A 20 -18.92 -21.71 5.62
CA ASP A 20 -18.14 -22.65 4.79
C ASP A 20 -16.63 -22.40 4.96
N PRO A 21 -15.84 -23.38 5.43
CA PRO A 21 -14.39 -23.25 5.58
C PRO A 21 -13.67 -22.84 4.29
N LYS A 22 -14.16 -23.26 3.10
CA LYS A 22 -13.57 -22.85 1.82
C LYS A 22 -13.77 -21.36 1.56
N MET A 23 -14.97 -20.86 1.84
CA MET A 23 -15.27 -19.43 1.71
C MET A 23 -14.43 -18.60 2.70
N GLN A 24 -14.27 -19.08 3.94
CA GLN A 24 -13.42 -18.42 4.94
C GLN A 24 -11.96 -18.35 4.48
N GLN A 25 -11.42 -19.42 3.89
CA GLN A 25 -10.08 -19.44 3.32
C GLN A 25 -9.94 -18.45 2.16
N GLU A 26 -10.92 -18.39 1.25
CA GLU A 26 -10.91 -17.43 0.14
C GLU A 26 -10.97 -15.98 0.64
N ILE A 27 -11.84 -15.68 1.60
CA ILE A 27 -11.94 -14.35 2.23
C ILE A 27 -10.61 -13.97 2.87
N PHE A 28 -10.00 -14.87 3.64
CA PHE A 28 -8.71 -14.63 4.27
C PHE A 28 -7.62 -14.35 3.23
N PHE A 29 -7.54 -15.16 2.18
CA PHE A 29 -6.57 -14.97 1.10
C PHE A 29 -6.76 -13.65 0.35
N ILE A 30 -8.01 -13.23 0.12
CA ILE A 30 -8.31 -11.92 -0.49
C ILE A 30 -7.90 -10.79 0.46
N ALA A 31 -8.19 -10.94 1.76
CA ALA A 31 -7.83 -9.95 2.78
C ALA A 31 -6.31 -9.78 2.89
N GLU A 32 -5.54 -10.87 2.97
CA GLU A 32 -4.07 -10.82 2.96
C GLU A 32 -3.52 -10.16 1.69
N LYS A 33 -4.12 -10.45 0.53
CA LYS A 33 -3.72 -9.82 -0.73
C LYS A 33 -4.03 -8.33 -0.81
N ALA A 34 -5.07 -7.88 -0.11
CA ALA A 34 -5.48 -6.48 -0.06
C ALA A 34 -4.82 -5.70 1.08
N ASP A 35 -4.20 -6.38 2.05
CA ASP A 35 -3.56 -5.75 3.19
C ASP A 35 -2.26 -5.05 2.78
N ILE A 36 -2.23 -3.75 3.05
CA ILE A 36 -1.11 -2.84 2.77
C ILE A 36 -0.45 -2.30 4.05
N SER A 37 -0.83 -2.82 5.22
CA SER A 37 -0.41 -2.28 6.51
C SER A 37 1.11 -2.34 6.68
N GLU A 38 1.74 -3.42 6.25
CA GLU A 38 3.18 -3.60 6.32
C GLU A 38 3.92 -2.60 5.40
N GLU A 39 3.42 -2.38 4.17
CA GLU A 39 4.00 -1.41 3.25
C GLU A 39 3.91 0.02 3.80
N ILE A 40 2.82 0.38 4.47
CA ILE A 40 2.68 1.70 5.11
C ILE A 40 3.71 1.85 6.23
N GLN A 41 3.84 0.85 7.11
CA GLN A 41 4.81 0.89 8.20
C GLN A 41 6.25 1.00 7.69
N ARG A 42 6.62 0.21 6.67
CA ARG A 42 7.95 0.29 6.03
C ARG A 42 8.17 1.64 5.37
N LEU A 43 7.18 2.18 4.67
CA LEU A 43 7.25 3.50 4.05
C LEU A 43 7.53 4.60 5.09
N GLU A 44 6.85 4.56 6.24
CA GLU A 44 7.08 5.50 7.35
C GLU A 44 8.51 5.41 7.89
N GLU A 45 9.02 4.19 8.09
CA GLU A 45 10.40 3.98 8.55
C GLU A 45 11.43 4.48 7.53
N HIS A 46 11.23 4.18 6.24
CA HIS A 46 12.07 4.69 5.16
C HIS A 46 12.04 6.21 5.07
N LEU A 47 10.87 6.85 5.19
CA LEU A 47 10.74 8.32 5.20
C LEU A 47 11.47 8.95 6.38
N LYS A 48 11.38 8.33 7.57
CA LYS A 48 12.12 8.79 8.75
C LYS A 48 13.63 8.74 8.50
N ASN A 49 14.15 7.62 8.04
CA ASN A 49 15.58 7.46 7.74
C ASN A 49 16.04 8.40 6.62
N TYR A 50 15.22 8.61 5.60
CA TYR A 50 15.48 9.58 4.53
C TYR A 50 15.63 10.99 5.10
N LYS A 51 14.70 11.40 5.96
CA LYS A 51 14.72 12.72 6.60
C LYS A 51 15.96 12.92 7.48
N ASP A 52 16.32 11.90 8.25
CA ASP A 52 17.51 11.95 9.11
C ASP A 52 18.81 12.09 8.29
N LEU A 53 18.88 11.45 7.11
CA LEU A 53 20.00 11.63 6.18
C LEU A 53 20.10 13.05 5.63
N LEU A 54 18.97 13.64 5.23
CA LEU A 54 18.94 15.02 4.73
C LEU A 54 19.39 16.06 5.77
N LEU A 55 19.17 15.77 7.05
CA LEU A 55 19.60 16.62 8.17
C LEU A 55 21.05 16.37 8.60
N SER A 56 21.67 15.31 8.09
CA SER A 56 23.05 15.01 8.41
C SER A 56 24.00 16.02 7.75
N LYS A 57 25.12 16.34 8.40
CA LYS A 57 26.14 17.25 7.85
C LYS A 57 27.03 16.59 6.78
N LYS A 58 26.73 15.36 6.37
CA LYS A 58 27.52 14.58 5.44
C LYS A 58 26.78 14.49 4.11
N SER A 59 27.51 14.69 3.01
CA SER A 59 26.99 14.35 1.69
C SER A 59 26.93 12.82 1.58
N GLU A 60 25.72 12.27 1.56
CA GLU A 60 25.49 10.82 1.46
C GLU A 60 24.56 10.47 0.28
N GLY A 61 24.83 11.05 -0.91
CA GLY A 61 24.02 10.87 -2.12
C GLY A 61 23.65 9.41 -2.44
N LYS A 62 24.60 8.48 -2.28
CA LYS A 62 24.34 7.03 -2.46
C LYS A 62 23.29 6.47 -1.49
N LYS A 63 23.29 6.90 -0.23
CA LYS A 63 22.28 6.43 0.74
C LYS A 63 20.93 7.09 0.47
N ILE A 64 20.93 8.35 0.08
CA ILE A 64 19.71 9.07 -0.33
C ILE A 64 19.07 8.36 -1.54
N ASP A 65 19.87 7.96 -2.53
CA ASP A 65 19.38 7.19 -3.68
C ASP A 65 18.80 5.83 -3.25
N PHE A 66 19.50 5.09 -2.37
CA PHE A 66 18.98 3.84 -1.80
C PHE A 66 17.60 4.02 -1.17
N TYR A 67 17.43 4.98 -0.25
CA TYR A 67 16.12 5.18 0.37
C TYR A 67 15.07 5.68 -0.62
N THR A 68 15.46 6.44 -1.65
CA THR A 68 14.54 6.84 -2.74
C THR A 68 13.97 5.61 -3.45
N GLN A 69 14.81 4.60 -3.70
CA GLN A 69 14.39 3.33 -4.31
C GLN A 69 13.48 2.52 -3.37
N GLU A 70 13.79 2.47 -2.07
CA GLU A 70 12.94 1.78 -1.09
C GLU A 70 11.55 2.43 -0.98
N LEU A 71 11.47 3.78 -0.96
CA LEU A 71 10.19 4.50 -1.02
C LEU A 71 9.38 4.12 -2.27
N LEU A 72 10.05 4.03 -3.42
CA LEU A 72 9.39 3.64 -4.68
C LEU A 72 8.88 2.19 -4.61
N ARG A 73 9.62 1.28 -3.97
CA ARG A 73 9.20 -0.12 -3.79
C ARG A 73 7.91 -0.19 -2.99
N GLU A 74 7.83 0.48 -1.85
CA GLU A 74 6.63 0.44 -1.00
C GLU A 74 5.41 1.05 -1.71
N ILE A 75 5.59 2.18 -2.40
CA ILE A 75 4.50 2.82 -3.16
C ILE A 75 4.01 1.93 -4.31
N ASN A 76 4.89 1.20 -4.99
CA ASN A 76 4.49 0.24 -6.02
C ASN A 76 3.68 -0.92 -5.44
N THR A 77 4.09 -1.46 -4.30
CA THR A 77 3.39 -2.58 -3.64
C THR A 77 2.02 -2.14 -3.11
N ILE A 78 1.92 -0.95 -2.51
CA ILE A 78 0.61 -0.36 -2.11
C ILE A 78 -0.30 -0.24 -3.33
N GLY A 79 0.23 0.25 -4.45
CA GLY A 79 -0.53 0.41 -5.69
C GLY A 79 -1.01 -0.90 -6.30
N SER A 80 -0.25 -1.99 -6.17
CA SER A 80 -0.62 -3.29 -6.75
C SER A 80 -1.59 -4.10 -5.87
N LYS A 81 -1.56 -3.91 -4.55
CA LYS A 81 -2.49 -4.54 -3.59
C LYS A 81 -3.81 -3.78 -3.43
N SER A 82 -3.84 -2.48 -3.74
CA SER A 82 -5.02 -1.65 -3.54
C SER A 82 -5.94 -1.58 -4.76
N GLN A 83 -7.25 -1.78 -4.52
CA GLN A 83 -8.31 -1.61 -5.53
C GLN A 83 -9.04 -0.25 -5.40
N SER A 84 -8.58 0.63 -4.51
CA SER A 84 -9.21 1.93 -4.26
C SER A 84 -8.69 3.00 -5.20
N SER A 85 -9.60 3.63 -5.95
CA SER A 85 -9.26 4.73 -6.87
C SER A 85 -8.56 5.90 -6.17
N LYS A 86 -8.92 6.19 -4.92
CA LYS A 86 -8.26 7.22 -4.09
C LYS A 86 -6.81 6.85 -3.80
N ILE A 87 -6.55 5.59 -3.44
CA ILE A 87 -5.18 5.11 -3.20
C ILE A 87 -4.38 5.16 -4.51
N THR A 88 -4.98 4.77 -5.64
CA THR A 88 -4.33 4.89 -6.95
C THR A 88 -3.90 6.34 -7.26
N GLN A 89 -4.74 7.33 -6.96
CA GLN A 89 -4.38 8.74 -7.13
C GLN A 89 -3.17 9.13 -6.28
N HIS A 90 -3.17 8.77 -4.99
CA HIS A 90 -2.04 9.03 -4.10
C HIS A 90 -0.76 8.32 -4.53
N VAL A 91 -0.86 7.09 -5.05
CA VAL A 91 0.29 6.35 -5.59
C VAL A 91 0.91 7.08 -6.78
N VAL A 92 0.11 7.63 -7.69
CA VAL A 92 0.60 8.40 -8.84
C VAL A 92 1.30 9.68 -8.39
N GLU A 93 0.70 10.41 -7.46
CA GLU A 93 1.28 11.63 -6.88
C GLU A 93 2.62 11.32 -6.19
N ALA A 94 2.65 10.28 -5.34
CA ALA A 94 3.84 9.87 -4.62
C ALA A 94 4.98 9.47 -5.57
N LYS A 95 4.68 8.72 -6.65
CA LYS A 95 5.67 8.39 -7.69
C LYS A 95 6.28 9.64 -8.32
N GLY A 96 5.46 10.64 -8.61
CA GLY A 96 5.93 11.92 -9.15
C GLY A 96 6.85 12.67 -8.18
N LEU A 97 6.56 12.63 -6.88
CA LEU A 97 7.43 13.23 -5.85
C LEU A 97 8.74 12.45 -5.68
N ILE A 98 8.68 11.12 -5.66
CA ILE A 98 9.85 10.25 -5.52
C ILE A 98 10.79 10.41 -6.71
N GLU A 99 10.27 10.56 -7.93
CA GLU A 99 11.12 10.80 -9.10
C GLU A 99 11.87 12.13 -8.99
N LYS A 100 11.21 13.20 -8.52
CA LYS A 100 11.90 14.48 -8.23
C LYS A 100 12.98 14.30 -7.17
N LEU A 101 12.72 13.53 -6.12
CA LEU A 101 13.72 13.23 -5.09
C LEU A 101 14.92 12.46 -5.67
N ARG A 102 14.67 11.52 -6.60
CA ARG A 102 15.71 10.75 -7.30
C ARG A 102 16.61 11.64 -8.13
N GLU A 103 16.04 12.57 -8.88
CA GLU A 103 16.78 13.58 -9.64
C GLU A 103 17.67 14.43 -8.71
N GLN A 104 17.15 14.85 -7.54
CA GLN A 104 17.96 15.58 -6.55
C GLN A 104 19.10 14.72 -5.99
N ALA A 105 18.82 13.45 -5.66
CA ALA A 105 19.83 12.54 -5.11
C ALA A 105 21.01 12.32 -6.07
N GLN A 106 20.75 12.25 -7.37
CA GLN A 106 21.77 12.07 -8.40
C GLN A 106 22.67 13.30 -8.61
N ASN A 107 22.18 14.49 -8.23
CA ASN A 107 22.95 15.73 -8.30
C ASN A 107 23.83 15.96 -7.06
N ILE A 108 23.68 15.12 -6.02
CA ILE A 108 24.51 15.14 -4.82
C ILE A 108 25.71 14.21 -5.06
N GLU A 109 26.71 14.71 -5.79
CA GLU A 109 28.07 14.15 -5.85
C GLU A 109 29.03 14.87 -4.89
#